data_AF-A0A2X3F4P5-F1
#
_entry.id   AF-A0A2X3F4P5-F1
#
_cell.length_a   1.000
_cell.length_b   1.000
_cell.length_c   1.000
_cell.angle_alpha   90.00
_cell.angle_beta   90.00
_cell.angle_gamma   90.00
#
_symmetry.space_group_name_H-M   'P 1'
#
loop_
_entity.id
_entity.type
_entity.pdbx_description
1 polymer ?
#
loop_
_entity_poly.entity_id
_entity_poly.type
_entity_poly.pdbx_seq_one_letter_code
_entity_poly.pdbx_strand_id
1 'polypeptide(L)' 'MKQGDWVSIMIPNADADHQLLQPKRVRLHVTGILQLSGQLDHSFAMIPMQDAQQYLEMAAA' A
#
# COMPACT_ATOMS: atom_id res chain seq x y z
N MET A 1 11.98 -10.70 -1.13
CA MET A 1 11.06 -10.20 -0.10
C MET A 1 10.66 -11.38 0.77
N LYS A 2 10.85 -11.26 2.08
CA LYS A 2 10.45 -12.24 3.10
C LYS A 2 9.73 -11.54 4.24
N GLN A 3 9.08 -12.31 5.11
CA GLN A 3 8.54 -11.79 6.37
C GLN A 3 9.66 -11.08 7.17
N GLY A 4 9.35 -9.91 7.72
CA GLY A 4 10.32 -9.05 8.43
C GLY A 4 11.02 -8.01 7.56
N ASP A 5 10.89 -8.10 6.23
CA ASP A 5 11.45 -7.08 5.33
C ASP A 5 10.62 -5.79 5.40
N TRP A 6 11.25 -4.68 4.98
CA TRP A 6 10.58 -3.42 4.74
C TRP A 6 10.39 -3.21 3.25
N VAL A 7 9.20 -2.76 2.86
CA VAL A 7 8.88 -2.40 1.47
C VAL A 7 8.41 -0.96 1.41
N SER A 8 8.70 -0.27 0.30
CA SER A 8 8.12 1.04 0.03
C SER A 8 7.04 0.90 -1.03
N ILE A 9 5.83 1.35 -0.73
CA ILE A 9 4.74 1.46 -1.70
C ILE A 9 4.56 2.91 -2.13
N MET A 10 4.01 3.07 -3.32
CA MET A 10 3.68 4.35 -3.92
C MET A 10 2.16 4.45 -4.06
N ILE A 11 1.57 5.51 -3.51
CA ILE A 11 0.15 5.83 -3.64
C ILE A 11 0.06 7.03 -4.61
N PRO A 12 -0.54 6.88 -5.79
CA PRO A 12 -0.71 7.99 -6.72
C PRO A 12 -1.70 9.01 -6.14
N ASN A 13 -1.43 10.30 -6.34
CA ASN A 13 -2.42 11.33 -6.03
C ASN A 13 -3.52 11.31 -7.09
N ALA A 14 -4.77 11.22 -6.65
CA ALA A 14 -5.94 11.26 -7.51
C ALA A 14 -6.51 12.68 -7.56
N ASP A 15 -5.72 13.64 -8.05
CA ASP A 15 -6.20 15.01 -8.24
C ASP A 15 -6.82 15.17 -9.64
N ALA A 16 -8.08 15.63 -9.67
CA ALA A 16 -8.84 15.85 -10.89
C ALA A 16 -8.22 16.94 -11.80
N ASP A 17 -7.35 17.77 -11.23
CA ASP A 17 -6.77 18.95 -11.87
C ASP A 17 -5.42 18.67 -12.56
N HIS A 18 -5.04 17.39 -12.71
CA HIS A 18 -3.83 16.93 -13.41
C HIS A 18 -2.51 17.58 -12.94
N GLN A 19 -2.47 18.15 -11.74
CA GLN A 19 -1.24 18.68 -11.17
C GLN A 19 -0.29 17.51 -10.89
N LEU A 20 0.96 17.63 -11.36
CA LEU A 20 2.03 16.68 -11.14
C LEU A 20 2.47 16.72 -9.67
N LEU A 21 1.62 16.21 -8.78
CA LEU A 21 1.96 16.02 -7.39
C LEU A 21 2.79 14.75 -7.26
N GLN A 22 3.81 14.81 -6.39
CA GLN A 22 4.63 13.65 -6.12
C GLN A 22 3.78 12.59 -5.41
N PRO A 23 3.83 11.32 -5.85
CA PRO A 23 3.05 10.28 -5.22
C PRO A 23 3.52 10.04 -3.79
N LYS A 24 2.57 9.77 -2.90
CA LYS A 24 2.87 9.50 -1.49
C LYS A 24 3.63 8.18 -1.36
N ARG A 25 4.76 8.21 -0.68
CA ARG A 25 5.58 7.01 -0.41
C ARG A 25 5.37 6.56 1.03
N VAL A 26 4.94 5.31 1.20
CA VAL A 26 4.70 4.71 2.52
C VAL A 26 5.62 3.52 2.69
N ARG A 27 6.28 3.44 3.84
CA ARG A 27 7.14 2.32 4.21
C ARG A 27 6.35 1.33 5.07
N LEU A 28 6.21 0.10 4.59
CA LEU A 28 5.46 -0.96 5.23
C LEU A 28 6.38 -2.09 5.70
N HIS A 29 6.03 -2.71 6.82
CA HIS A 29 6.69 -3.88 7.35
C HIS A 29 5.96 -5.15 6.93
N VAL A 30 6.66 -6.13 6.38
CA VAL A 30 6.06 -7.38 5.90
C VAL A 30 5.77 -8.29 7.10
N THR A 31 4.50 -8.35 7.52
CA THR A 31 4.05 -9.19 8.66
C THR A 31 3.81 -10.65 8.28
N GLY A 32 3.65 -10.95 6.98
CA GLY A 32 3.47 -12.30 6.47
C GLY A 32 3.46 -12.33 4.94
N ILE A 33 3.58 -13.53 4.37
CA ILE A 33 3.44 -13.77 2.94
C ILE A 33 2.29 -14.76 2.76
N LEU A 34 1.28 -14.34 2.01
CA LEU A 34 0.21 -15.23 1.61
C LEU A 34 0.64 -15.98 0.35
N GLN A 35 0.72 -17.31 0.44
CA GLN A 35 0.92 -18.17 -0.72
C GLN A 35 -0.40 -18.86 -1.03
N LEU A 36 -1.12 -18.31 -2.01
CA LEU A 36 -2.21 -19.05 -2.66
C LEU A 36 -1.54 -19.97 -3.68
N SER A 37 -1.99 -21.21 -3.84
CA SER A 37 -1.50 -22.08 -4.90
C SER A 37 -2.23 -21.71 -6.20
N GLY A 38 -1.62 -20.89 -7.07
CA GLY A 38 -2.27 -20.43 -8.31
C GLY A 38 -1.49 -19.35 -9.08
N GLN A 39 -2.17 -18.55 -9.92
CA GLN A 39 -1.60 -17.37 -10.61
C GLN A 39 -1.92 -16.06 -9.88
N LEU A 40 -2.70 -16.11 -8.79
CA LEU A 40 -3.17 -14.92 -8.05
C LEU A 40 -2.13 -14.39 -7.04
N ASP A 41 -1.05 -15.11 -6.85
CA ASP A 41 -0.15 -14.98 -5.70
C ASP A 41 0.83 -13.79 -5.83
N HIS A 42 0.92 -13.18 -7.00
CA HIS A 42 2.00 -12.23 -7.33
C HIS A 42 1.58 -10.76 -7.36
N SER A 43 0.28 -10.47 -7.24
CA SER A 43 -0.24 -9.11 -7.52
C SER A 43 -1.01 -8.48 -6.36
N PHE A 44 -1.16 -9.19 -5.24
CA PHE A 44 -1.98 -8.72 -4.12
C PHE A 44 -1.17 -8.58 -2.84
N ALA A 45 -1.39 -7.46 -2.16
CA ALA A 45 -0.96 -7.23 -0.79
C ALA A 45 -2.19 -6.86 0.04
N MET A 46 -2.23 -7.32 1.28
CA MET A 46 -3.28 -6.95 2.24
C MET A 46 -2.67 -6.05 3.31
N ILE A 47 -3.40 -4.99 3.65
CA ILE A 47 -3.08 -4.08 4.74
C ILE A 47 -4.31 -3.94 5.65
N PRO A 48 -4.14 -3.71 6.95
CA PRO A 48 -5.25 -3.38 7.83
C PRO A 48 -6.00 -2.14 7.31
N MET A 49 -7.32 -2.15 7.44
CA MET A 49 -8.17 -1.04 6.96
C MET A 49 -7.81 0.28 7.66
N GLN A 50 -7.54 0.25 8.96
CA GLN A 50 -7.14 1.43 9.72
C GLN A 50 -5.83 2.03 9.19
N ASP A 51 -4.84 1.17 8.91
CA ASP A 51 -3.58 1.60 8.30
C ASP A 51 -3.82 2.23 6.93
N ALA A 52 -4.66 1.60 6.09
CA ALA A 52 -5.04 2.12 4.79
C ALA A 52 -5.68 3.52 4.89
N GLN A 53 -6.62 3.70 5.81
CA GLN A 53 -7.26 5.00 6.07
C GLN A 53 -6.25 6.06 6.50
N GLN A 54 -5.29 5.70 7.36
CA GLN A 54 -4.22 6.62 7.77
C GLN A 54 -3.28 6.97 6.61
N TYR A 55 -2.91 6.00 5.77
CA TYR A 55 -2.05 6.24 4.60
C TYR A 55 -2.74 7.10 3.55
N LEU A 56 -4.05 6.96 3.41
CA LEU A 56 -4.87 7.77 2.51
C LEU A 56 -5.35 9.08 3.15
N GLU A 57 -4.95 9.37 4.39
CA GLU A 57 -5.35 10.58 5.13
C GLU A 57 -6.88 10.73 5.21
N MET A 58 -7.59 9.59 5.23
CA MET A 58 -9.06 9.52 5.33
C MET A 58 -9.57 9.68 6.77
N ALA A 59 -8.68 9.96 7.73
CA ALA A 59 -9.04 10.24 9.11
C ALA A 59 -9.72 11.62 9.19
N ALA A 60 -11.02 11.60 8.99
CA ALA A 60 -12.08 12.55 9.37
C ALA A 60 -11.71 14.04 9.44
N ALA A 61 -12.27 14.82 8.51
CA ALA A 61 -12.78 16.15 8.82
C ALA A 61 -14.04 16.04 9.70
#